data_AF-A0A925ZMV3-F1
#
_entry.id   AF-A0A925ZMV3-F1
#
_cell.length_a   1.000
_cell.length_b   1.000
_cell.length_c   1.000
_cell.angle_alpha   90.00
_cell.angle_beta   90.00
_cell.angle_gamma   90.00
#
_symmetry.space_group_name_H-M   'P 1'
#
loop_
_entity.id
_entity.type
_entity.pdbx_description
1 polymer ?
#
loop_
_entity_poly.entity_id
_entity_poly.type
_entity_poly.pdbx_seq_one_letter_code
_entity_poly.pdbx_strand_id
1 'polypeptide(L)'
;MHATAKHEAMFVLGLLLFGCGGGAAGDRDGAMAKALDNTKAGANEKADAEGMKKLKAKADQNAAEAHAEEVERITTLTPPLPADLEAACADAAAGLDAFMQKRVQGDELGRWNATKEPDMRKVTEECTTGGSIEVGACVAKGLREASVGEFANGAQGEIKDACKKRYGGAAPAASAGP
;
A
#
# COMPACT_ATOMS: atom_id res chain seq x y z
N MET A 1 -40.81 15.32 -28.72
CA MET A 1 -40.73 13.89 -29.10
C MET A 1 -39.35 13.64 -29.67
N HIS A 2 -38.48 12.93 -28.95
CA HIS A 2 -37.48 11.98 -29.47
C HIS A 2 -36.76 11.38 -28.27
N ALA A 3 -36.80 10.05 -28.19
CA ALA A 3 -36.28 9.21 -27.12
C ALA A 3 -35.04 8.48 -27.63
N THR A 4 -33.98 8.41 -26.82
CA THR A 4 -32.83 7.50 -26.96
C THR A 4 -32.37 7.20 -25.52
N ALA A 5 -32.74 6.10 -24.88
CA ALA A 5 -32.38 4.67 -25.08
C ALA A 5 -30.93 4.30 -24.66
N LYS A 6 -30.76 4.11 -23.34
CA LYS A 6 -30.07 3.01 -22.64
C LYS A 6 -28.96 2.27 -23.40
N HIS A 7 -27.69 2.45 -23.00
CA HIS A 7 -26.61 1.48 -23.12
C HIS A 7 -25.54 1.76 -22.03
N GLU A 8 -25.85 1.45 -20.77
CA GLU A 8 -24.83 1.34 -19.72
C GLU A 8 -25.14 0.09 -18.90
N ALA A 9 -24.36 -0.98 -19.11
CA ALA A 9 -24.11 -2.09 -18.16
C ALA A 9 -23.57 -3.31 -18.93
N MET A 10 -22.34 -3.25 -19.46
CA MET A 10 -21.64 -4.48 -19.86
C MET A 10 -20.13 -4.26 -20.06
N PHE A 11 -19.37 -3.92 -19.00
CA PHE A 11 -17.91 -3.97 -19.12
C PHE A 11 -17.14 -4.18 -17.79
N VAL A 12 -17.67 -4.94 -16.84
CA VAL A 12 -16.93 -5.27 -15.60
C VAL A 12 -17.16 -6.74 -15.20
N LEU A 13 -16.59 -7.69 -15.96
CA LEU A 13 -16.39 -9.07 -15.48
C LEU A 13 -15.41 -9.87 -16.34
N GLY A 14 -14.19 -9.34 -16.58
CA GLY A 14 -13.25 -9.93 -17.54
C GLY A 14 -11.78 -9.94 -17.15
N LEU A 15 -11.43 -9.87 -15.85
CA LEU A 15 -10.03 -9.70 -15.41
C LEU A 15 -9.60 -10.60 -14.25
N LEU A 16 -10.10 -11.85 -14.18
CA LEU A 16 -9.70 -12.80 -13.11
C LEU A 16 -9.21 -14.18 -13.59
N LEU A 17 -8.91 -14.41 -14.87
CA LEU A 17 -8.51 -15.75 -15.34
C LEU A 17 -7.36 -15.76 -16.36
N PHE A 18 -6.24 -15.11 -16.06
CA PHE A 18 -4.98 -15.41 -16.75
C PHE A 18 -3.87 -15.71 -15.75
N GLY A 19 -3.85 -16.96 -15.31
CA GLY A 19 -2.79 -17.55 -14.51
C GLY A 19 -2.78 -19.07 -14.64
N CYS A 20 -1.88 -19.57 -15.50
CA CYS A 20 -1.30 -20.92 -15.52
C CYS A 20 -2.06 -22.08 -16.22
N GLY A 21 -1.40 -22.65 -17.24
CA GLY A 21 -1.53 -24.07 -17.59
C GLY A 21 -2.28 -24.37 -18.88
N GLY A 22 -1.52 -24.47 -19.99
CA GLY A 22 -2.02 -25.04 -21.25
C GLY A 22 -2.50 -26.48 -21.05
N GLY A 23 -3.75 -26.74 -21.46
CA GLY A 23 -4.38 -28.05 -21.43
C GLY A 23 -5.51 -28.09 -22.47
N ALA A 24 -5.54 -29.18 -23.24
CA ALA A 24 -6.31 -29.41 -24.45
C ALA A 24 -7.80 -28.99 -24.38
N ALA A 25 -8.27 -28.38 -25.47
CA ALA A 25 -9.67 -28.06 -25.75
C ALA A 25 -10.43 -29.35 -26.10
N GLY A 26 -11.47 -29.69 -25.32
CA GLY A 26 -12.34 -30.82 -25.67
C GLY A 26 -13.32 -31.26 -24.56
N ASP A 27 -12.86 -31.31 -23.30
CA ASP A 27 -13.65 -31.93 -22.20
C ASP A 27 -14.17 -30.93 -21.15
N ARG A 28 -13.76 -29.65 -21.20
CA ARG A 28 -14.13 -28.64 -20.20
C ARG A 28 -15.48 -27.96 -20.45
N ASP A 29 -15.98 -27.95 -21.68
CA ASP A 29 -17.18 -27.21 -22.04
C ASP A 29 -18.47 -27.83 -21.46
N GLY A 30 -18.52 -29.16 -21.33
CA GLY A 30 -19.67 -29.86 -20.75
C GLY A 30 -19.73 -29.80 -19.22
N ALA A 31 -18.59 -29.76 -18.54
CA ALA A 31 -18.52 -29.76 -17.07
C ALA A 31 -18.88 -28.39 -16.48
N MET A 32 -18.49 -27.30 -17.14
CA MET A 32 -18.84 -25.93 -16.72
C MET A 32 -20.32 -25.62 -16.96
N ALA A 33 -20.89 -26.09 -18.08
CA ALA A 33 -22.32 -25.95 -18.36
C ALA A 33 -23.19 -26.68 -17.32
N LYS A 34 -22.79 -27.88 -16.88
CA LYS A 34 -23.52 -28.69 -15.90
C LYS A 34 -23.41 -28.18 -14.46
N ALA A 35 -22.35 -27.43 -14.15
CA ALA A 35 -22.16 -26.76 -12.86
C ALA A 35 -23.03 -25.49 -12.75
N LEU A 36 -23.25 -24.77 -13.86
CA LEU A 36 -24.15 -23.63 -13.91
C LEU A 36 -25.63 -24.07 -13.85
N ASP A 37 -25.99 -25.18 -14.48
CA ASP A 37 -27.36 -25.73 -14.45
C ASP A 37 -27.82 -26.29 -13.09
N ASN A 38 -26.90 -26.64 -12.18
CA ASN A 38 -27.25 -27.07 -10.80
C ASN A 38 -27.36 -25.90 -9.82
N THR A 39 -27.07 -24.67 -10.25
CA THR A 39 -27.31 -23.47 -9.44
C THR A 39 -28.77 -23.08 -9.57
N LYS A 40 -29.65 -23.90 -8.99
CA LYS A 40 -31.07 -23.59 -8.83
C LYS A 40 -31.16 -22.32 -7.99
N ALA A 41 -31.31 -21.19 -8.66
CA ALA A 41 -31.61 -19.91 -8.03
C ALA A 41 -32.84 -20.08 -7.12
N GLY A 42 -32.69 -19.82 -5.83
CA GLY A 42 -33.84 -19.54 -4.96
C GLY A 42 -34.05 -20.36 -3.69
N ALA A 43 -33.03 -20.99 -3.07
CA ALA A 43 -33.27 -21.70 -1.80
C ALA A 43 -32.47 -21.23 -0.58
N ASN A 44 -31.49 -20.32 -0.69
CA ASN A 44 -30.79 -19.89 0.53
C ASN A 44 -30.04 -18.54 0.43
N GLU A 45 -30.72 -17.48 -0.03
CA GLU A 45 -30.17 -16.11 -0.03
C GLU A 45 -29.54 -15.70 1.31
N LYS A 46 -30.06 -16.23 2.43
CA LYS A 46 -29.49 -16.03 3.77
C LYS A 46 -28.16 -16.75 3.99
N ALA A 47 -28.02 -18.00 3.54
CA ALA A 47 -26.77 -18.73 3.66
C ALA A 47 -25.68 -18.15 2.74
N ASP A 48 -26.07 -17.66 1.56
CA ASP A 48 -25.17 -16.95 0.64
C ASP A 48 -24.72 -15.60 1.22
N ALA A 49 -25.63 -14.86 1.88
CA ALA A 49 -25.29 -13.62 2.56
C ALA A 49 -24.34 -13.83 3.76
N GLU A 50 -24.53 -14.89 4.56
CA GLU A 50 -23.62 -15.24 5.66
C GLU A 50 -22.26 -15.72 5.15
N GLY A 51 -22.23 -16.49 4.06
CA GLY A 51 -21.00 -16.89 3.38
C GLY A 51 -20.19 -15.68 2.90
N MET A 52 -20.84 -14.72 2.24
CA MET A 52 -20.20 -13.49 1.77
C MET A 52 -19.71 -12.60 2.92
N LYS A 53 -20.46 -12.48 4.02
CA LYS A 53 -20.02 -11.76 5.22
C LYS A 53 -18.76 -12.38 5.82
N LYS A 54 -18.70 -13.72 5.93
CA LYS A 54 -17.54 -14.43 6.48
C LYS A 54 -16.31 -14.31 5.58
N LEU A 55 -16.49 -14.41 4.26
CA LEU A 55 -15.41 -14.19 3.29
C LEU A 55 -14.88 -12.75 3.36
N LYS A 56 -15.78 -11.76 3.46
CA LYS A 56 -15.39 -10.36 3.63
C LYS A 56 -14.64 -10.14 4.94
N ALA A 57 -15.14 -10.64 6.07
CA ALA A 57 -14.47 -10.49 7.36
C ALA A 57 -13.07 -11.12 7.36
N LYS A 58 -12.91 -12.30 6.72
CA LYS A 58 -11.61 -12.94 6.58
C LYS A 58 -10.67 -12.15 5.65
N ALA A 59 -11.19 -11.59 4.55
CA ALA A 59 -10.41 -10.74 3.67
C ALA A 59 -9.95 -9.45 4.39
N ASP A 60 -10.85 -8.79 5.13
CA ASP A 60 -10.55 -7.59 5.91
C ASP A 60 -9.53 -7.91 7.02
N GLN A 61 -9.62 -9.07 7.69
CA GLN A 61 -8.63 -9.53 8.67
C GLN A 61 -7.26 -9.77 8.03
N ASN A 62 -7.21 -10.53 6.94
CA ASN A 62 -5.95 -10.83 6.25
C ASN A 62 -5.28 -9.54 5.74
N ALA A 63 -6.06 -8.56 5.28
CA ALA A 63 -5.54 -7.26 4.87
C ALA A 63 -4.95 -6.48 6.06
N ALA A 64 -5.62 -6.48 7.21
CA ALA A 64 -5.10 -5.83 8.42
C ALA A 64 -3.81 -6.49 8.94
N GLU A 65 -3.71 -7.83 8.88
CA GLU A 65 -2.50 -8.58 9.25
C GLU A 65 -1.35 -8.27 8.28
N ALA A 66 -1.59 -8.33 6.97
CA ALA A 66 -0.58 -8.00 5.96
C ALA A 66 -0.07 -6.55 6.09
N HIS A 67 -0.99 -5.60 6.34
CA HIS A 67 -0.64 -4.21 6.57
C HIS A 67 0.23 -4.03 7.82
N ALA A 68 -0.13 -4.68 8.94
CA ALA A 68 0.65 -4.61 10.16
C ALA A 68 2.06 -5.22 10.01
N GLU A 69 2.17 -6.37 9.34
CA GLU A 69 3.45 -6.99 9.01
C GLU A 69 4.32 -6.08 8.12
N GLU A 70 3.70 -5.41 7.14
CA GLU A 70 4.42 -4.48 6.29
C GLU A 70 4.92 -3.26 7.09
N VAL A 71 4.07 -2.64 7.94
CA VAL A 71 4.48 -1.54 8.81
C VAL A 71 5.67 -1.96 9.68
N GLU A 72 5.61 -3.13 10.33
CA GLU A 72 6.71 -3.62 11.16
C GLU A 72 8.01 -3.81 10.35
N ARG A 73 7.90 -4.43 9.17
CA ARG A 73 9.03 -4.67 8.26
C ARG A 73 9.67 -3.36 7.81
N ILE A 74 8.89 -2.41 7.32
CA ILE A 74 9.41 -1.17 6.74
C ILE A 74 9.96 -0.21 7.81
N THR A 75 9.42 -0.28 9.03
CA THR A 75 9.87 0.56 10.17
C THR A 75 10.98 -0.07 11.01
N THR A 76 11.40 -1.30 10.75
CA THR A 76 12.54 -1.89 11.45
C THR A 76 13.86 -1.42 10.82
N LEU A 77 14.67 -0.68 11.58
CA LEU A 77 15.98 -0.23 11.17
C LEU A 77 17.03 -1.33 11.20
N THR A 78 17.91 -1.32 10.20
CA THR A 78 19.13 -2.15 10.16
C THR A 78 20.34 -1.21 10.13
N PRO A 79 21.34 -1.38 11.02
CA PRO A 79 22.59 -0.62 10.97
C PRO A 79 23.38 -0.83 9.66
N PRO A 80 24.26 0.11 9.26
CA PRO A 80 24.58 1.36 9.95
C PRO A 80 23.51 2.43 9.74
N LEU A 81 23.33 3.28 10.76
CA LEU A 81 22.50 4.48 10.65
C LEU A 81 23.28 5.60 9.94
N PRO A 82 22.59 6.62 9.39
CA PRO A 82 23.23 7.83 8.88
C PRO A 82 24.14 8.49 9.92
N ALA A 83 25.21 9.14 9.46
CA ALA A 83 26.24 9.71 10.33
C ALA A 83 25.72 10.86 11.21
N ASP A 84 24.77 11.62 10.69
CA ASP A 84 24.19 12.78 11.37
C ASP A 84 22.71 12.97 10.99
N LEU A 85 22.07 13.91 11.68
CA LEU A 85 20.66 14.23 11.50
C LEU A 85 20.36 14.82 10.11
N GLU A 86 21.27 15.62 9.56
CA GLU A 86 21.08 16.24 8.25
C GLU A 86 21.01 15.18 7.16
N ALA A 87 21.93 14.22 7.19
CA ALA A 87 21.94 13.07 6.29
C ALA A 87 20.67 12.22 6.44
N ALA A 88 20.25 11.92 7.68
CA ALA A 88 19.02 11.15 7.93
C ALA A 88 17.76 11.85 7.38
N CYS A 89 17.67 13.17 7.53
CA CYS A 89 16.52 13.94 7.06
C CYS A 89 16.52 14.18 5.55
N ALA A 90 17.70 14.35 4.94
CA ALA A 90 17.84 14.36 3.48
C ALA A 90 17.44 12.99 2.89
N ASP A 91 17.84 11.90 3.54
CA ASP A 91 17.45 10.54 3.14
C ASP A 91 15.94 10.31 3.24
N ALA A 92 15.28 10.88 4.26
CA ALA A 92 13.83 10.84 4.41
C ALA A 92 13.11 11.56 3.26
N ALA A 93 13.59 12.74 2.87
CA ALA A 93 13.07 13.48 1.72
C ALA A 93 13.28 12.74 0.40
N ALA A 94 14.46 12.13 0.20
CA ALA A 94 14.71 11.26 -0.95
C ALA A 94 13.82 10.00 -0.93
N GLY A 95 13.53 9.46 0.26
CA GLY A 95 12.58 8.36 0.43
C GLY A 95 11.17 8.74 0.00
N LEU A 96 10.72 9.96 0.29
CA LEU A 96 9.46 10.49 -0.22
C LEU A 96 9.43 10.52 -1.75
N ASP A 97 10.48 11.08 -2.38
CA ASP A 97 10.57 11.12 -3.84
C ASP A 97 10.50 9.72 -4.45
N ALA A 98 11.25 8.76 -3.89
CA ALA A 98 11.20 7.36 -4.33
C ALA A 98 9.80 6.74 -4.16
N PHE A 99 9.10 7.02 -3.06
CA PHE A 99 7.72 6.56 -2.87
C PHE A 99 6.78 7.13 -3.92
N MET A 100 6.87 8.43 -4.17
CA MET A 100 6.04 9.12 -5.14
C MET A 100 6.28 8.61 -6.56
N GLN A 101 7.54 8.39 -6.95
CA GLN A 101 7.88 7.82 -8.26
C GLN A 101 7.31 6.41 -8.48
N LYS A 102 7.15 5.60 -7.42
CA LYS A 102 6.44 4.30 -7.51
C LYS A 102 4.93 4.47 -7.60
N ARG A 103 4.39 5.46 -6.90
CA ARG A 103 2.94 5.65 -6.72
C ARG A 103 2.28 6.31 -7.92
N VAL A 104 2.92 7.32 -8.49
CA VAL A 104 2.34 8.15 -9.55
C VAL A 104 2.98 7.85 -10.90
N GLN A 105 2.22 7.94 -11.99
CA GLN A 105 2.69 7.60 -13.35
C GLN A 105 2.22 8.64 -14.37
N GLY A 106 2.81 8.63 -15.57
CA GLY A 106 2.43 9.50 -16.68
C GLY A 106 2.47 10.99 -16.34
N ASP A 107 1.41 11.73 -16.68
CA ASP A 107 1.31 13.16 -16.43
C ASP A 107 1.41 13.53 -14.94
N GLU A 108 0.96 12.65 -14.05
CA GLU A 108 1.05 12.89 -12.60
C GLU A 108 2.49 12.81 -12.11
N LEU A 109 3.28 11.88 -12.65
CA LEU A 109 4.72 11.83 -12.40
C LEU A 109 5.44 13.06 -12.95
N GLY A 110 5.03 13.54 -14.13
CA GLY A 110 5.51 14.81 -14.68
C GLY A 110 5.24 15.98 -13.75
N ARG A 111 4.02 16.08 -13.21
CA ARG A 111 3.65 17.10 -12.22
C ARG A 111 4.47 16.99 -10.94
N TRP A 112 4.58 15.78 -10.36
CA TRP A 112 5.39 15.53 -9.17
C TRP A 112 6.83 16.02 -9.38
N ASN A 113 7.48 15.60 -10.46
CA ASN A 113 8.86 16.00 -10.74
C ASN A 113 9.03 17.52 -10.90
N ALA A 114 8.02 18.22 -11.42
CA ALA A 114 8.04 19.67 -11.56
C ALA A 114 7.80 20.42 -10.24
N THR A 115 7.15 19.80 -9.25
CA THR A 115 6.67 20.49 -8.03
C THR A 115 7.10 19.85 -6.71
N LYS A 116 7.97 18.83 -6.70
CA LYS A 116 8.34 18.08 -5.48
C LYS A 116 9.16 18.85 -4.44
N GLU A 117 9.89 19.89 -4.85
CA GLU A 117 10.86 20.58 -4.00
C GLU A 117 10.28 21.13 -2.68
N PRO A 118 9.10 21.80 -2.65
CA PRO A 118 8.50 22.25 -1.39
C PRO A 118 8.12 21.09 -0.46
N ASP A 119 7.64 19.97 -1.00
CA ASP A 119 7.27 18.79 -0.21
C ASP A 119 8.51 18.11 0.39
N MET A 120 9.58 17.97 -0.39
CA MET A 120 10.86 17.44 0.08
C MET A 120 11.47 18.32 1.17
N ARG A 121 11.41 19.64 1.01
CA ARG A 121 11.86 20.60 2.02
C ARG A 121 11.06 20.45 3.31
N LYS A 122 9.73 20.36 3.20
CA LYS A 122 8.84 20.16 4.35
C LYS A 122 9.17 18.87 5.12
N VAL A 123 9.43 17.76 4.42
CA VAL A 123 9.87 16.52 5.06
C VAL A 123 11.18 16.70 5.81
N THR A 124 12.13 17.40 5.21
CA THR A 124 13.43 17.69 5.84
C THR A 124 13.25 18.55 7.10
N GLU A 125 12.48 19.63 7.02
CA GLU A 125 12.19 20.53 8.15
C GLU A 125 11.47 19.82 9.30
N GLU A 126 10.46 19.00 9.00
CA GLU A 126 9.75 18.20 10.00
C GLU A 126 10.67 17.17 10.67
N CYS A 127 11.54 16.52 9.90
CA CYS A 127 12.51 15.56 10.41
C CYS A 127 13.54 16.23 11.32
N THR A 128 14.13 17.36 10.89
CA THR A 128 15.10 18.12 11.67
C THR A 128 14.49 18.62 12.97
N THR A 129 13.24 19.08 12.94
CA THR A 129 12.50 19.51 14.13
C THR A 129 12.29 18.36 15.13
N GLY A 130 12.14 17.13 14.64
CA GLY A 130 12.02 15.93 15.47
C GLY A 130 13.33 15.50 16.15
N GLY A 131 14.48 15.83 15.56
CA GLY A 131 15.79 15.71 16.22
C GLY A 131 16.34 14.29 16.44
N SER A 132 15.82 13.26 15.78
CA SER A 132 16.29 11.87 15.92
C SER A 132 16.77 11.28 14.58
N ILE A 133 18.01 10.80 14.58
CA ILE A 133 18.63 10.10 13.44
C ILE A 133 17.88 8.82 13.12
N GLU A 134 17.46 8.06 14.15
CA GLU A 134 16.70 6.83 14.03
C GLU A 134 15.33 7.09 13.37
N VAL A 135 14.62 8.12 13.81
CA VAL A 135 13.33 8.49 13.20
C VAL A 135 13.53 8.87 11.72
N GLY A 136 14.52 9.70 11.40
CA GLY A 136 14.83 10.07 10.01
C GLY A 136 15.16 8.86 9.12
N ALA A 137 16.06 8.00 9.59
CA ALA A 137 16.44 6.76 8.90
C ALA A 137 15.24 5.81 8.72
N CYS A 138 14.36 5.72 9.72
CA CYS A 138 13.19 4.85 9.68
C CYS A 138 12.19 5.36 8.64
N VAL A 139 11.95 6.67 8.59
CA VAL A 139 11.08 7.29 7.59
C VAL A 139 11.65 7.10 6.19
N ALA A 140 12.96 7.28 6.01
CA ALA A 140 13.63 7.05 4.73
C ALA A 140 13.45 5.61 4.22
N LYS A 141 13.76 4.61 5.07
CA LYS A 141 13.54 3.19 4.75
C LYS A 141 12.07 2.90 4.49
N GLY A 142 11.21 3.38 5.39
CA GLY A 142 9.77 3.23 5.33
C GLY A 142 9.20 3.62 3.98
N LEU A 143 9.48 4.84 3.52
CA LEU A 143 8.97 5.35 2.24
C LEU A 143 9.57 4.62 1.02
N ARG A 144 10.87 4.28 1.07
CA ARG A 144 11.53 3.52 -0.02
C ARG A 144 10.97 2.12 -0.18
N GLU A 145 10.62 1.46 0.91
CA GLU A 145 10.19 0.06 0.91
C GLU A 145 8.68 -0.16 0.99
N ALA A 146 7.89 0.87 1.29
CA ALA A 146 6.44 0.77 1.33
C ALA A 146 5.87 0.37 -0.03
N SER A 147 4.95 -0.58 -0.01
CA SER A 147 4.13 -0.97 -1.14
C SER A 147 3.11 0.13 -1.45
N VAL A 148 2.88 0.36 -2.74
CA VAL A 148 1.86 1.32 -3.18
C VAL A 148 0.44 0.78 -3.03
N GLY A 149 0.30 -0.55 -2.93
CA GLY A 149 -0.98 -1.24 -2.75
C GLY A 149 -1.55 -1.06 -1.35
N GLU A 150 -0.72 -1.23 -0.32
CA GLU A 150 -1.16 -1.08 1.08
C GLU A 150 -1.23 0.40 1.51
N PHE A 151 -0.37 1.27 0.95
CA PHE A 151 -0.22 2.66 1.42
C PHE A 151 -0.68 3.75 0.43
N ALA A 152 -1.67 3.48 -0.43
CA ALA A 152 -2.03 4.36 -1.55
C ALA A 152 -2.29 5.85 -1.18
N ASN A 153 -2.97 6.11 -0.06
CA ASN A 153 -3.27 7.47 0.42
C ASN A 153 -2.88 7.60 1.90
N GLY A 154 -1.95 8.48 2.21
CA GLY A 154 -1.56 8.75 3.60
C GLY A 154 -0.37 7.95 4.14
N ALA A 155 0.32 7.18 3.29
CA ALA A 155 1.56 6.43 3.61
C ALA A 155 2.50 7.20 4.54
N GLN A 156 2.74 8.47 4.18
CA GLN A 156 3.72 9.31 4.85
C GLN A 156 3.36 9.56 6.30
N GLY A 157 2.08 9.84 6.60
CA GLY A 157 1.63 10.11 7.96
C GLY A 157 1.79 8.87 8.84
N GLU A 158 1.27 7.75 8.34
CA GLU A 158 1.33 6.48 9.06
C GLU A 158 2.77 5.99 9.30
N ILE A 159 3.62 6.01 8.26
CA ILE A 159 5.03 5.60 8.39
C ILE A 159 5.77 6.52 9.37
N LYS A 160 5.56 7.84 9.29
CA LYS A 160 6.16 8.80 10.23
C LYS A 160 5.72 8.53 11.66
N ASP A 161 4.43 8.29 11.88
CA ASP A 161 3.89 8.03 13.22
C ASP A 161 4.38 6.70 13.79
N ALA A 162 4.45 5.65 12.96
CA ALA A 162 5.01 4.37 13.35
C ALA A 162 6.51 4.48 13.70
N CYS A 163 7.29 5.20 12.89
CA CYS A 163 8.70 5.47 13.17
C CYS A 163 8.90 6.29 14.46
N LYS A 164 8.11 7.35 14.67
CA LYS A 164 8.13 8.14 15.91
C LYS A 164 7.74 7.31 17.13
N LYS A 165 6.71 6.45 17.01
CA LYS A 165 6.31 5.56 18.10
C LYS A 165 7.42 4.57 18.46
N ARG A 166 8.15 4.07 17.47
CA ARG A 166 9.21 3.08 17.65
C ARG A 166 10.53 3.68 18.15
N TYR A 167 10.92 4.85 17.64
CA TYR A 167 12.24 5.44 17.87
C TYR A 167 12.23 6.85 18.45
N GLY A 168 11.09 7.53 18.50
CA GLY A 168 10.95 8.89 19.03
C GLY A 168 10.82 8.95 20.56
N GLY A 169 10.89 7.81 21.25
CA GLY A 169 11.11 7.79 22.69
C GLY A 169 12.44 8.47 23.03
N ALA A 170 12.49 9.21 24.14
CA ALA A 170 13.65 10.02 24.53
C ALA A 170 14.94 9.23 24.30
N ALA A 171 15.73 9.68 23.32
CA ALA A 171 17.05 9.13 23.06
C ALA A 171 17.76 9.03 24.42
N PRO A 172 18.31 7.86 24.81
CA PRO A 172 19.15 7.82 25.99
C PRO A 172 20.22 8.87 25.75
N ALA A 173 20.21 9.93 26.57
CA ALA A 173 21.06 11.10 26.42
C ALA A 173 22.45 10.60 26.07
N ALA A 174 22.89 10.89 24.85
CA ALA A 174 24.12 10.34 24.30
C ALA A 174 25.20 10.51 25.36
N SER A 175 25.66 9.38 25.90
CA SER A 175 26.76 9.34 26.84
C SER A 175 27.91 10.13 26.22
N ALA A 176 28.19 11.30 26.79
CA ALA A 176 29.37 12.08 26.51
C ALA A 176 30.58 11.17 26.76
N GLY A 177 31.04 10.50 25.69
CA GLY A 177 32.31 9.80 25.69
C GLY A 177 33.44 10.84 25.72
N PRO A 178 34.52 10.55 26.47
CA PRO A 178 35.56 11.52 26.84
C PRO A 178 36.35 12.10 25.66
#